data_AF-A0AB38SR87-F1
#
_entry.id   AF-A0AB38SR87-F1
#
_cell.length_a   1.000
_cell.length_b   1.000
_cell.length_c   1.000
_cell.angle_alpha   90.00
_cell.angle_beta   90.00
_cell.angle_gamma   90.00
#
_symmetry.space_group_name_H-M   'P 1'
#
loop_
_entity.id
_entity.type
_entity.pdbx_description
1 polymer ?
#
loop_
_entity_poly.entity_id
_entity_poly.type
_entity_poly.pdbx_seq_one_letter_code
_entity_poly.pdbx_strand_id
1 'polypeptide(L)'
;MTKHRPSPSKAGRRQQQLEKLLELMGIGGSAVDHFDRFATTQNLEEIKRHYSLQLAAGSPPARKRVKQYCAAITKVLSLSNKIGPEFFTGEIEKAGWARRNPHADEMTLHMLMEEHSDKRDNVVAVLTERRLDIDHWLKTTGDNYHKRVVTKLAVEPFVRLLIERGTISSSKPLPRSQLAQLVEALFDWLGVEQRFRLTPVAIATTSRRLANANPR
;
A
#
# COMPACT_ATOMS: atom_id res chain seq x y z
N MET A 1 35.56 -31.08 -18.25
CA MET A 1 35.37 -29.65 -17.93
C MET A 1 33.90 -29.29 -18.10
N THR A 2 33.13 -29.30 -17.01
CA THR A 2 31.75 -28.83 -17.01
C THR A 2 31.75 -27.30 -17.11
N LYS A 3 31.34 -26.78 -18.27
CA LYS A 3 31.20 -25.34 -18.49
C LYS A 3 30.10 -24.81 -17.58
N HIS A 4 30.47 -24.18 -16.47
CA HIS A 4 29.55 -23.39 -15.65
C HIS A 4 29.01 -22.25 -16.52
N ARG A 5 27.75 -22.35 -16.93
CA ARG A 5 27.05 -21.26 -17.62
C ARG A 5 26.92 -20.10 -16.62
N PRO A 6 27.40 -18.89 -16.93
CA PRO A 6 27.27 -17.77 -16.01
C PRO A 6 25.79 -17.45 -15.80
N SER A 7 25.37 -17.39 -14.54
CA SER A 7 24.03 -16.97 -14.17
C SER A 7 23.75 -15.56 -14.73
N PRO A 8 22.59 -15.34 -15.37
CA PRO A 8 22.29 -14.05 -15.96
C PRO A 8 22.26 -12.95 -14.88
N SER A 9 22.74 -11.77 -15.25
CA SER A 9 22.64 -10.56 -14.42
C SER A 9 21.17 -10.26 -14.07
N LYS A 10 20.92 -9.47 -13.01
CA LYS A 10 19.55 -9.11 -12.60
C LYS A 10 18.73 -8.50 -13.76
N ALA A 11 19.39 -7.72 -14.62
CA ALA A 11 18.81 -7.17 -15.84
C ALA A 11 18.50 -8.26 -16.89
N GLY A 12 19.44 -9.19 -17.14
CA GLY A 12 19.24 -10.31 -18.05
C GLY A 12 18.11 -11.25 -17.61
N ARG A 13 17.99 -11.52 -16.30
CA ARG A 13 16.88 -12.31 -15.74
C ARG A 13 15.53 -11.62 -15.94
N ARG A 14 15.47 -10.30 -15.76
CA ARG A 14 14.22 -9.54 -15.95
C ARG A 14 13.78 -9.52 -17.40
N GLN A 15 14.72 -9.40 -18.34
CA GLN A 15 14.39 -9.49 -19.77
C GLN A 15 13.82 -10.88 -20.10
N GLN A 16 14.44 -11.96 -19.61
CA GLN A 16 13.92 -13.31 -19.82
C GLN A 16 12.50 -13.52 -19.26
N GLN A 17 12.19 -12.90 -18.11
CA GLN A 17 10.84 -12.94 -17.53
C GLN A 17 9.83 -12.16 -18.37
N LEU A 18 10.24 -11.04 -18.97
CA LEU A 18 9.40 -10.28 -19.90
C LEU A 18 9.09 -11.09 -21.15
N GLU A 19 10.11 -11.71 -21.76
CA GLU A 19 9.93 -12.56 -22.93
C GLU A 19 8.96 -13.70 -22.65
N LYS A 20 9.12 -14.39 -21.51
CA LYS A 20 8.21 -15.45 -21.08
C LYS A 20 6.77 -14.95 -20.88
N LEU A 21 6.58 -13.75 -20.34
CA LEU A 21 5.26 -13.15 -20.18
C LEU A 21 4.61 -12.85 -21.54
N LEU A 22 5.37 -12.27 -22.47
CA LEU A 22 4.89 -11.97 -23.83
C LEU A 22 4.52 -13.27 -24.58
N GLU A 23 5.35 -14.31 -24.49
CA GLU A 23 5.06 -15.62 -25.07
C GLU A 23 3.76 -16.22 -24.51
N LEU A 24 3.55 -16.17 -23.19
CA LEU A 24 2.31 -16.65 -22.56
C LEU A 24 1.07 -15.84 -22.98
N MET A 25 1.24 -14.56 -23.31
CA MET A 25 0.19 -13.72 -23.87
C MET A 25 -0.07 -14.00 -25.36
N GLY A 26 0.68 -14.93 -25.97
CA GLY A 26 0.61 -15.25 -27.40
C GLY A 26 1.32 -14.26 -28.30
N ILE A 27 2.21 -13.43 -27.75
CA ILE A 27 2.96 -12.39 -28.49
C ILE A 27 4.34 -12.93 -28.82
N GLY A 28 4.48 -13.47 -30.03
CA GLY A 28 5.69 -14.10 -30.54
C GLY A 28 6.49 -13.25 -31.54
N GLY A 29 7.66 -13.74 -31.95
CA GLY A 29 8.58 -13.06 -32.87
C GLY A 29 8.18 -13.07 -34.36
N SER A 30 6.87 -13.07 -34.67
CA SER A 30 6.37 -12.97 -36.05
C SER A 30 6.48 -11.53 -36.56
N ALA A 31 6.78 -11.34 -37.85
CA ALA A 31 6.92 -10.02 -38.46
C ALA A 31 5.62 -9.18 -38.44
N VAL A 32 4.46 -9.85 -38.36
CA VAL A 32 3.13 -9.21 -38.26
C VAL A 32 2.86 -8.70 -36.83
N ASP A 33 3.57 -9.24 -35.83
CA ASP A 33 3.37 -8.96 -34.40
C ASP A 33 4.22 -7.80 -33.87
N HIS A 34 5.04 -7.13 -34.69
CA HIS A 34 5.98 -6.12 -34.19
C HIS A 34 5.31 -4.89 -33.56
N PHE A 35 4.24 -4.38 -34.19
CA PHE A 35 3.47 -3.24 -33.64
C PHE A 35 2.71 -3.64 -32.38
N ASP A 36 2.10 -4.82 -32.39
CA ASP A 36 1.32 -5.33 -31.27
C ASP A 36 2.20 -5.65 -30.05
N ARG A 37 3.38 -6.20 -30.31
CA ARG A 37 4.44 -6.41 -29.33
C ARG A 37 4.96 -5.09 -28.77
N PHE A 38 5.19 -4.09 -29.61
CA PHE A 38 5.63 -2.77 -29.15
C PHE A 38 4.60 -2.13 -28.22
N ALA A 39 3.33 -2.07 -28.64
CA ALA A 39 2.24 -1.51 -27.86
C ALA A 39 2.06 -2.25 -26.51
N THR A 40 2.13 -3.58 -26.52
CA THR A 40 2.01 -4.38 -25.29
C THR A 40 3.18 -4.16 -24.35
N THR A 41 4.39 -4.09 -24.88
CA THR A 41 5.59 -3.84 -24.08
C THR A 41 5.53 -2.46 -23.43
N GLN A 42 5.06 -1.44 -24.15
CA GLN A 42 4.80 -0.10 -23.62
C GLN A 42 3.79 -0.14 -22.45
N ASN A 43 2.64 -0.79 -22.65
CA ASN A 43 1.61 -0.92 -21.60
C ASN A 43 2.14 -1.66 -20.35
N LEU A 44 2.93 -2.73 -20.54
CA LEU A 44 3.55 -3.45 -19.44
C LEU A 44 4.58 -2.58 -18.70
N GLU A 45 5.43 -1.85 -19.41
CA GLU A 45 6.40 -0.93 -18.80
C GLU A 45 5.71 0.22 -18.04
N GLU A 46 4.55 0.70 -18.51
CA GLU A 46 3.75 1.66 -17.77
C GLU A 46 3.21 1.08 -16.46
N ILE A 47 2.66 -0.14 -16.47
CA ILE A 47 2.25 -0.87 -15.26
C ILE A 47 3.42 -0.97 -14.27
N LYS A 48 4.60 -1.36 -14.77
CA LYS A 48 5.82 -1.47 -13.98
C LYS A 48 6.26 -0.11 -13.43
N ARG A 49 6.17 0.97 -14.20
CA ARG A 49 6.51 2.33 -13.76
C ARG A 49 5.63 2.74 -12.59
N HIS A 50 4.31 2.60 -12.71
CA HIS A 50 3.37 2.95 -11.63
C HIS A 50 3.58 2.10 -10.38
N TYR A 51 3.76 0.79 -10.55
CA TYR A 51 4.06 -0.10 -9.42
C TYR A 51 5.38 0.27 -8.74
N SER A 52 6.44 0.56 -9.51
CA SER A 52 7.76 0.91 -8.98
C SER A 52 7.76 2.27 -8.29
N LEU A 53 7.05 3.27 -8.83
CA LEU A 53 6.88 4.57 -8.19
C LEU A 53 6.21 4.43 -6.82
N GLN A 54 5.20 3.57 -6.69
CA GLN A 54 4.55 3.32 -5.39
C GLN A 54 5.47 2.61 -4.40
N LEU A 55 6.32 1.68 -4.86
CA LEU A 55 7.35 1.08 -4.01
C LEU A 55 8.41 2.09 -3.57
N ALA A 56 8.76 3.04 -4.44
CA ALA A 56 9.71 4.11 -4.16
C ALA A 56 9.13 5.22 -3.26
N ALA A 57 7.81 5.46 -3.33
CA ALA A 57 7.10 6.50 -2.56
C ALA A 57 7.12 6.29 -1.03
N GLY A 58 7.70 5.19 -0.55
CA GLY A 58 8.16 5.08 0.83
C GLY A 58 7.92 3.70 1.40
N SER A 59 8.96 3.11 1.99
CA SER A 59 8.77 1.98 2.88
C SER A 59 7.81 2.39 4.00
N PRO A 60 6.77 1.59 4.29
CA PRO A 60 5.88 1.89 5.40
C PRO A 60 6.69 2.08 6.69
N PRO A 61 6.27 2.99 7.60
CA PRO A 61 7.00 3.24 8.83
C PRO A 61 7.27 1.94 9.59
N ALA A 62 8.45 1.83 10.19
CA ALA A 62 8.89 0.61 10.86
C ALA A 62 7.86 0.17 11.90
N ARG A 63 7.24 -1.01 11.69
CA ARG A 63 6.13 -1.51 12.51
C ARG A 63 6.45 -1.53 14.01
N LYS A 64 7.71 -1.83 14.38
CA LYS A 64 8.18 -1.76 15.77
C LYS A 64 8.03 -0.36 16.38
N ARG A 65 8.42 0.68 15.64
CA ARG A 65 8.30 2.07 16.07
C ARG A 65 6.84 2.50 16.19
N VAL A 66 6.00 2.07 15.25
CA VAL A 66 4.55 2.35 15.31
C VAL A 66 3.89 1.68 16.53
N LYS A 67 4.26 0.42 16.84
CA LYS A 67 3.81 -0.25 18.07
C LYS A 67 4.28 0.46 19.34
N GLN A 68 5.53 0.92 19.37
CA GLN A 68 6.07 1.70 20.50
C GLN A 68 5.28 3.00 20.69
N TYR A 69 4.93 3.67 19.59
CA TYR A 69 4.11 4.88 19.65
C TYR A 69 2.70 4.60 20.18
N CYS A 70 2.04 3.52 19.71
CA CYS A 70 0.74 3.10 20.25
C CYS A 70 0.80 2.79 21.77
N ALA A 71 1.88 2.12 22.21
CA ALA A 71 2.10 1.85 23.63
C ALA A 71 2.30 3.13 24.46
N ALA A 72 3.00 4.12 23.92
CA ALA A 72 3.17 5.42 24.56
C ALA A 72 1.83 6.14 24.74
N ILE A 73 0.99 6.18 23.69
CA ILE A 73 -0.36 6.74 23.76
C ILE A 73 -1.20 6.03 24.84
N THR A 74 -1.17 4.70 24.84
CA THR A 74 -1.90 3.90 25.84
C THR A 74 -1.44 4.20 27.27
N LYS A 75 -0.13 4.40 27.48
CA LYS A 75 0.41 4.79 28.79
C LYS A 75 -0.07 6.17 29.22
N VAL A 76 -0.07 7.15 28.32
CA VAL A 76 -0.56 8.51 28.61
C VAL A 76 -2.05 8.50 28.94
N LEU A 77 -2.87 7.77 28.17
CA LEU A 77 -4.30 7.59 28.47
C LEU A 77 -4.53 6.93 29.84
N SER A 78 -3.76 5.88 30.16
CA SER A 78 -3.86 5.22 31.46
C SER A 78 -3.47 6.14 32.61
N LEU A 79 -2.44 6.98 32.43
CA LEU A 79 -2.04 7.98 33.41
C LEU A 79 -3.12 9.06 33.58
N SER A 80 -3.75 9.50 32.49
CA SER A 80 -4.88 10.44 32.53
C SER A 80 -6.03 9.92 33.38
N ASN A 81 -6.36 8.64 33.27
CA ASN A 81 -7.42 8.04 34.10
C ASN A 81 -7.05 7.97 35.59
N LYS A 82 -5.75 7.92 35.93
CA LYS A 82 -5.27 7.82 37.31
C LYS A 82 -5.10 9.19 37.97
N ILE A 83 -4.65 10.18 37.22
CA ILE A 83 -4.35 11.53 37.71
C ILE A 83 -5.61 12.41 37.67
N GLY A 84 -6.53 12.12 36.75
CA GLY A 84 -7.74 12.90 36.51
C GLY A 84 -7.66 13.63 35.16
N PRO A 85 -8.78 13.73 34.43
CA PRO A 85 -8.82 14.36 33.09
C PRO A 85 -8.46 15.86 33.14
N GLU A 86 -8.74 16.52 34.26
CA GLU A 86 -8.49 17.95 34.46
C GLU A 86 -7.01 18.31 34.53
N PHE A 87 -6.14 17.35 34.82
CA PHE A 87 -4.69 17.59 34.90
C PHE A 87 -4.09 18.04 33.56
N PHE A 88 -4.53 17.45 32.46
CA PHE A 88 -4.01 17.79 31.13
C PHE A 88 -4.56 19.12 30.61
N THR A 89 -5.84 19.40 30.88
CA THR A 89 -6.54 20.61 30.40
C THR A 89 -6.45 21.79 31.36
N GLY A 90 -5.98 21.59 32.59
CA GLY A 90 -5.81 22.61 33.61
C GLY A 90 -4.35 22.79 33.96
N GLU A 91 -3.79 21.86 34.72
CA GLU A 91 -2.45 22.00 35.32
C GLU A 91 -1.30 22.07 34.29
N ILE A 92 -1.30 21.20 33.27
CA ILE A 92 -0.26 21.21 32.24
C ILE A 92 -0.35 22.45 31.36
N GLU A 93 -1.55 22.89 31.01
CA GLU A 93 -1.76 24.08 30.21
C GLU A 93 -1.32 25.33 30.97
N LYS A 94 -1.71 25.44 32.23
CA LYS A 94 -1.27 26.49 33.15
C LYS A 94 0.25 26.53 33.28
N ALA A 95 0.90 25.37 33.42
CA ALA A 95 2.36 25.28 33.44
C ALA A 95 2.98 25.76 32.11
N GLY A 96 2.32 25.50 30.98
CA GLY A 96 2.72 26.01 29.66
C GLY A 96 2.67 27.54 29.58
N TRP A 97 1.62 28.15 30.12
CA TRP A 97 1.47 29.61 30.22
C TRP A 97 2.45 30.23 31.21
N ALA A 98 2.62 29.63 32.39
CA ALA A 98 3.59 30.06 33.39
C ALA A 98 5.02 30.03 32.84
N ARG A 99 5.37 29.02 32.02
CA ARG A 99 6.67 28.97 31.35
C ARG A 99 6.87 30.11 30.34
N ARG A 100 5.80 30.57 29.68
CA ARG A 100 5.85 31.69 28.72
C ARG A 100 5.75 33.05 29.41
N ASN A 101 5.17 33.10 30.61
CA ASN A 101 4.94 34.30 31.41
C ASN A 101 5.41 34.07 32.86
N PRO A 102 6.74 34.02 33.10
CA PRO A 102 7.30 33.57 34.39
C PRO A 102 7.01 34.50 35.58
N HIS A 103 6.50 35.70 35.33
CA HIS A 103 6.11 36.68 36.36
C HIS A 103 4.59 36.90 36.45
N ALA A 104 3.80 36.19 35.63
CA ALA A 104 2.35 36.29 35.70
C ALA A 104 1.87 35.68 37.02
N ASP A 105 0.95 36.37 37.69
CA ASP A 105 0.27 35.84 38.85
C ASP A 105 -0.79 34.81 38.46
N GLU A 106 -1.32 34.11 39.47
CA GLU A 106 -2.28 33.02 39.28
C GLU A 106 -3.52 33.47 38.50
N MET A 107 -4.02 34.67 38.79
CA MET A 107 -5.20 35.26 38.13
C MET A 107 -4.93 35.54 36.66
N THR A 108 -3.76 36.12 36.34
CA THR A 108 -3.34 36.39 34.96
C THR A 108 -3.20 35.10 34.17
N LEU A 109 -2.66 34.04 34.78
CA LEU A 109 -2.56 32.73 34.14
C LEU A 109 -3.94 32.12 33.85
N HIS A 110 -4.89 32.24 34.79
CA HIS A 110 -6.27 31.78 34.58
C HIS A 110 -6.98 32.55 33.46
N MET A 111 -6.84 33.87 33.40
CA MET A 111 -7.41 34.68 32.32
C MET A 111 -6.83 34.29 30.95
N LEU A 112 -5.51 34.12 30.85
CA LEU A 112 -4.86 33.69 29.60
C LEU A 112 -5.32 32.30 29.15
N MET A 113 -5.57 31.39 30.09
CA MET A 113 -6.14 30.07 29.78
C MET A 113 -7.59 30.17 29.28
N GLU A 114 -8.41 31.03 29.88
CA GLU A 114 -9.82 31.22 29.48
C GLU A 114 -9.95 31.93 28.12
N GLU A 115 -9.13 32.94 27.86
CA GLU A 115 -9.12 33.70 26.60
C GLU A 115 -8.70 32.85 25.39
N HIS A 116 -7.89 31.82 25.63
CA HIS A 116 -7.40 30.91 24.58
C HIS A 116 -8.09 29.55 24.56
N SER A 117 -9.22 29.44 25.26
CA SER A 117 -9.83 28.17 25.59
C SER A 117 -10.65 27.50 24.47
N ASP A 118 -10.88 28.21 23.36
CA ASP A 118 -11.59 27.74 22.17
C ASP A 118 -10.82 26.65 21.39
N LYS A 119 -9.54 26.43 21.71
CA LYS A 119 -8.70 25.38 21.11
C LYS A 119 -8.36 24.27 22.10
N ARG A 120 -9.23 24.02 23.08
CA ARG A 120 -9.11 22.88 23.98
C ARG A 120 -9.40 21.58 23.22
N ASP A 121 -8.40 21.10 22.48
CA ASP A 121 -8.38 19.72 22.02
C ASP A 121 -8.52 18.85 23.25
N ASN A 122 -9.61 18.08 23.34
CA ASN A 122 -9.74 17.08 24.39
C ASN A 122 -8.63 16.05 24.14
N VAL A 123 -7.49 16.26 24.80
CA VAL A 123 -6.25 15.49 24.60
C VAL A 123 -6.52 14.00 24.74
N VAL A 124 -7.41 13.62 25.66
CA VAL A 124 -7.85 12.23 25.84
C VAL A 124 -8.62 11.73 24.61
N ALA A 125 -9.55 12.51 24.06
CA ALA A 125 -10.28 12.16 22.85
C ALA A 125 -9.34 12.03 21.64
N VAL A 126 -8.45 13.00 21.42
CA VAL A 126 -7.47 12.99 20.32
C VAL A 126 -6.54 11.79 20.42
N LEU A 127 -5.99 11.52 21.62
CA LEU A 127 -5.12 10.37 21.83
C LEU A 127 -5.88 9.04 21.67
N THR A 128 -7.16 9.00 22.06
CA THR A 128 -8.00 7.80 21.88
C THR A 128 -8.26 7.51 20.41
N GLU A 129 -8.67 8.52 19.63
CA GLU A 129 -8.86 8.40 18.19
C GLU A 129 -7.56 7.99 17.51
N ARG A 130 -6.45 8.67 17.84
CA ARG A 130 -5.13 8.36 17.30
C ARG A 130 -4.69 6.93 17.59
N ARG A 131 -5.00 6.39 18.78
CA ARG A 131 -4.74 4.98 19.12
C ARG A 131 -5.53 4.04 18.21
N LEU A 132 -6.82 4.31 18.01
CA LEU A 132 -7.70 3.49 17.15
C LEU A 132 -7.20 3.47 15.71
N ASP A 133 -6.76 4.62 15.18
CA ASP A 133 -6.19 4.72 13.84
C ASP A 133 -4.89 3.91 13.72
N ILE A 134 -4.00 4.01 14.72
CA ILE A 134 -2.75 3.25 14.72
C ILE A 134 -3.04 1.75 14.82
N ASP A 135 -4.00 1.33 15.63
CA ASP A 135 -4.41 -0.06 15.72
C ASP A 135 -5.03 -0.56 14.42
N HIS A 136 -5.85 0.26 13.77
CA HIS A 136 -6.40 -0.03 12.45
C HIS A 136 -5.29 -0.15 11.40
N TRP A 137 -4.32 0.76 11.40
CA TRP A 137 -3.14 0.71 10.55
C TRP A 137 -2.30 -0.54 10.83
N LEU A 138 -2.00 -0.87 12.09
CA LEU A 138 -1.25 -2.07 12.46
C LEU A 138 -1.94 -3.38 12.05
N LYS A 139 -3.28 -3.37 11.94
CA LYS A 139 -4.10 -4.47 11.41
C LYS A 139 -4.11 -4.50 9.89
N THR A 140 -4.17 -3.36 9.21
CA THR A 140 -4.40 -3.27 7.77
C THR A 140 -3.13 -3.16 6.93
N THR A 141 -2.08 -2.52 7.46
CA THR A 141 -0.84 -2.20 6.73
C THR A 141 0.17 -3.36 6.68
N GLY A 142 -0.26 -4.58 7.03
CA GLY A 142 0.48 -5.81 6.77
C GLY A 142 0.44 -6.25 5.30
N ASP A 143 0.44 -7.56 5.07
CA ASP A 143 0.39 -8.15 3.73
C ASP A 143 -0.84 -7.72 2.93
N ASN A 144 -1.94 -7.38 3.60
CA ASN A 144 -3.20 -6.99 2.94
C ASN A 144 -3.11 -5.64 2.23
N TYR A 145 -2.40 -4.66 2.79
CA TYR A 145 -2.16 -3.39 2.11
C TYR A 145 -1.32 -3.60 0.85
N HIS A 146 -0.23 -4.36 0.97
CA HIS A 146 0.62 -4.67 -0.17
C HIS A 146 -0.12 -5.48 -1.23
N LYS A 147 -0.95 -6.45 -0.83
CA LYS A 147 -1.84 -7.18 -1.74
C LYS A 147 -2.83 -6.25 -2.42
N ARG A 148 -3.43 -5.26 -1.72
CA ARG A 148 -4.30 -4.25 -2.35
C ARG A 148 -3.55 -3.40 -3.37
N VAL A 149 -2.32 -2.98 -3.05
CA VAL A 149 -1.46 -2.23 -3.97
C VAL A 149 -1.12 -3.08 -5.20
N VAL A 150 -0.71 -4.34 -5.02
CA VAL A 150 -0.44 -5.29 -6.10
C VAL A 150 -1.70 -5.51 -6.95
N THR A 151 -2.87 -5.71 -6.32
CA THR A 151 -4.15 -5.83 -7.03
C THR A 151 -4.42 -4.59 -7.88
N LYS A 152 -4.33 -3.40 -7.29
CA LYS A 152 -4.76 -2.15 -7.93
C LYS A 152 -3.79 -1.64 -9.00
N LEU A 153 -2.49 -1.78 -8.77
CA LEU A 153 -1.46 -1.19 -9.64
C LEU A 153 -0.85 -2.18 -10.63
N ALA A 154 -0.93 -3.49 -10.36
CA ALA A 154 -0.40 -4.51 -11.27
C ALA A 154 -1.50 -5.39 -11.87
N VAL A 155 -2.28 -6.06 -11.04
CA VAL A 155 -3.21 -7.11 -11.51
C VAL A 155 -4.42 -6.53 -12.25
N GLU A 156 -5.09 -5.52 -11.71
CA GLU A 156 -6.25 -4.90 -12.36
C GLU A 156 -5.89 -4.27 -13.72
N PRO A 157 -4.82 -3.45 -13.86
CA PRO A 157 -4.39 -2.94 -15.16
C PRO A 157 -4.00 -4.03 -16.14
N PHE A 158 -3.28 -5.06 -15.68
CA PHE A 158 -2.88 -6.17 -16.53
C PHE A 158 -4.09 -6.98 -17.04
N VAL A 159 -5.07 -7.24 -16.18
CA VAL A 159 -6.31 -7.90 -16.58
C VAL A 159 -7.08 -7.04 -17.59
N ARG A 160 -7.13 -5.71 -17.41
CA ARG A 160 -7.75 -4.81 -18.40
C ARG A 160 -7.05 -4.88 -19.75
N LEU A 161 -5.72 -4.89 -19.76
CA LEU A 161 -4.92 -5.09 -20.97
C LEU A 161 -5.29 -6.41 -21.68
N LEU A 162 -5.43 -7.52 -20.93
CA LEU A 162 -5.87 -8.79 -21.50
C LEU A 162 -7.31 -8.75 -22.07
N ILE A 163 -8.20 -7.95 -21.46
CA ILE A 163 -9.57 -7.74 -21.96
C ILE A 163 -9.56 -6.91 -23.25
N GLU A 164 -8.83 -5.80 -23.26
CA GLU A 164 -8.71 -4.89 -24.41
C GLU A 164 -8.17 -5.60 -25.64
N ARG A 165 -7.25 -6.56 -25.43
CA ARG A 165 -6.68 -7.43 -26.46
C ARG A 165 -7.59 -8.59 -26.89
N GLY A 166 -8.74 -8.78 -26.24
CA GLY A 166 -9.64 -9.91 -26.51
C GLY A 166 -9.13 -11.28 -26.04
N THR A 167 -8.07 -11.31 -25.22
CA THR A 167 -7.54 -12.55 -24.62
C THR A 167 -8.51 -13.12 -23.59
N ILE A 168 -9.24 -12.25 -22.89
CA ILE A 168 -10.35 -12.61 -21.98
C ILE A 168 -11.56 -11.71 -22.20
N SER A 169 -12.75 -12.27 -22.07
CA SER A 169 -14.00 -11.50 -22.03
C SER A 169 -15.03 -12.18 -21.12
N SER A 170 -16.17 -11.52 -20.88
CA SER A 170 -17.29 -12.16 -20.18
C SER A 170 -17.82 -13.39 -20.92
N SER A 171 -17.77 -13.39 -22.27
CA SER A 171 -18.23 -14.49 -23.13
C SER A 171 -17.17 -15.57 -23.35
N LYS A 172 -15.89 -15.24 -23.22
CA LYS A 172 -14.75 -16.15 -23.39
C LYS A 172 -13.80 -16.05 -22.18
N PRO A 173 -14.19 -16.58 -21.01
CA PRO A 173 -13.32 -16.61 -19.84
C PRO A 173 -12.17 -17.59 -20.05
N LEU A 174 -10.94 -17.20 -19.69
CA LEU A 174 -9.82 -18.13 -19.62
C LEU A 174 -10.04 -19.15 -18.49
N PRO A 175 -9.56 -20.40 -18.66
CA PRO A 175 -9.39 -21.33 -17.56
C PRO A 175 -8.63 -20.69 -16.40
N ARG A 176 -9.07 -20.95 -15.17
CA ARG A 176 -8.47 -20.36 -13.96
C ARG A 176 -6.96 -20.61 -13.85
N SER A 177 -6.50 -21.78 -14.29
CA SER A 177 -5.09 -22.16 -14.32
C SER A 177 -4.27 -21.30 -15.28
N GLN A 178 -4.77 -21.04 -16.49
CA GLN A 178 -4.10 -20.23 -17.50
C GLN A 178 -4.02 -18.76 -17.08
N LEU A 179 -5.12 -18.20 -16.54
CA LEU A 179 -5.10 -16.84 -16.01
C LEU A 179 -4.14 -16.69 -14.83
N ALA A 180 -4.10 -17.68 -13.92
CA ALA A 180 -3.16 -17.67 -12.81
C ALA A 180 -1.71 -17.73 -13.31
N GLN A 181 -1.40 -18.55 -14.32
CA GLN A 181 -0.05 -18.62 -14.92
C GLN A 181 0.40 -17.28 -15.53
N LEU A 182 -0.49 -16.58 -16.24
CA LEU A 182 -0.21 -15.25 -16.79
C LEU A 182 0.12 -14.23 -15.69
N VAL A 183 -0.68 -14.21 -14.62
CA VAL A 183 -0.48 -13.27 -13.51
C VAL A 183 0.76 -13.64 -12.67
N GLU A 184 1.09 -14.92 -12.52
CA GLU A 184 2.35 -15.35 -11.89
C GLU A 184 3.58 -14.92 -12.72
N ALA A 185 3.51 -15.02 -14.05
CA ALA A 185 4.58 -14.52 -14.92
C ALA A 185 4.75 -12.99 -14.81
N LEU A 186 3.64 -12.25 -14.68
CA LEU A 186 3.67 -10.81 -14.36
C LEU A 186 4.35 -10.55 -13.01
N PHE A 187 4.01 -11.30 -11.96
CA PHE A 187 4.62 -11.17 -10.64
C PHE A 187 6.12 -11.44 -10.66
N ASP A 188 6.55 -12.46 -11.40
CA ASP A 188 7.97 -12.79 -11.57
C ASP A 188 8.73 -11.64 -12.23
N TRP A 189 8.18 -11.06 -13.31
CA TRP A 189 8.79 -9.94 -14.03
C TRP A 189 8.83 -8.63 -13.22
N LEU A 190 7.75 -8.34 -12.49
CA LEU A 190 7.68 -7.18 -11.60
C LEU A 190 8.55 -7.36 -10.35
N GLY A 191 8.88 -8.60 -9.97
CA GLY A 191 9.63 -8.91 -8.75
C GLY A 191 8.76 -8.86 -7.49
N VAL A 192 7.48 -9.20 -7.59
CA VAL A 192 6.56 -9.22 -6.45
C VAL A 192 6.93 -10.38 -5.51
N GLU A 193 7.19 -10.05 -4.25
CA GLU A 193 7.51 -11.05 -3.21
C GLU A 193 6.34 -12.01 -2.98
N GLN A 194 6.66 -13.29 -2.72
CA GLN A 194 5.67 -14.37 -2.59
C GLN A 194 4.55 -14.06 -1.59
N ARG A 195 4.88 -13.45 -0.44
CA ARG A 195 3.91 -13.08 0.61
C ARG A 195 2.86 -12.06 0.16
N PHE A 196 3.16 -11.27 -0.88
CA PHE A 196 2.27 -10.24 -1.42
C PHE A 196 1.55 -10.66 -2.70
N ARG A 197 1.84 -11.85 -3.23
CA ARG A 197 1.13 -12.41 -4.39
C ARG A 197 -0.31 -12.75 -4.02
N LEU A 198 -1.21 -12.59 -4.99
CA LEU A 198 -2.61 -12.95 -4.85
C LEU A 198 -2.79 -14.45 -5.04
N THR A 199 -3.81 -15.02 -4.40
CA THR A 199 -4.17 -16.43 -4.64
C THR A 199 -4.85 -16.58 -6.00
N PRO A 200 -4.79 -17.78 -6.62
CA PRO A 200 -5.49 -18.04 -7.89
C PRO A 200 -6.99 -17.70 -7.84
N VAL A 201 -7.64 -17.94 -6.69
CA VAL A 201 -9.04 -17.59 -6.45
C VAL A 201 -9.25 -16.07 -6.49
N ALA A 202 -8.40 -15.29 -5.81
CA ALA A 202 -8.49 -13.83 -5.81
C ALA A 202 -8.27 -13.23 -7.21
N ILE A 203 -7.34 -13.81 -7.98
CA ILE A 203 -7.08 -13.43 -9.38
C ILE A 203 -8.33 -13.67 -10.24
N ALA A 204 -8.92 -14.87 -10.17
CA ALA A 204 -10.11 -15.22 -10.94
C ALA A 204 -11.34 -14.38 -10.57
N THR A 205 -11.49 -14.02 -9.29
CA THR A 205 -12.56 -13.12 -8.84
C THR A 205 -12.36 -11.70 -9.36
N THR A 206 -11.13 -11.18 -9.30
CA THR A 206 -10.80 -9.85 -9.83
C THR A 206 -11.05 -9.76 -11.33
N SER A 207 -10.64 -10.80 -12.08
CA SER A 207 -10.85 -10.90 -13.52
C SER A 207 -12.32 -10.94 -13.91
N ARG A 208 -13.13 -11.81 -13.28
CA ARG A 208 -14.58 -11.84 -13.53
C ARG A 208 -15.25 -10.50 -13.25
N ARG A 209 -14.92 -9.86 -12.12
CA ARG A 209 -15.47 -8.55 -11.77
C ARG A 209 -15.16 -7.51 -12.85
N LEU A 210 -13.93 -7.49 -13.37
CA LEU A 210 -13.53 -6.53 -14.40
C LEU A 210 -14.13 -6.85 -15.78
N ALA A 211 -14.20 -8.12 -16.17
CA ALA A 211 -14.82 -8.54 -17.41
C ALA A 211 -16.32 -8.22 -17.45
N ASN A 212 -17.02 -8.35 -16.32
CA ASN A 212 -18.44 -8.01 -16.22
C ASN A 212 -18.69 -6.50 -16.15
N ALA A 213 -17.72 -5.71 -15.73
CA ALA A 213 -17.82 -4.25 -15.69
C ALA A 213 -17.65 -3.60 -17.08
N ASN A 214 -17.05 -4.31 -18.03
CA ASN A 214 -16.94 -3.92 -19.44
C ASN A 214 -17.56 -5.01 -20.33
N PRO A 215 -18.90 -5.14 -20.38
CA PRO A 215 -19.55 -6.02 -21.33
C PRO A 215 -19.39 -5.41 -22.72
N ARG A 216 -18.38 -5.87 -23.46
CA ARG A 216 -18.33 -5.69 -24.92
C ARG A 216 -19.19 -6.76 -25.59
#